data_AF-A0A955B798-F1
#
_entry.id   AF-A0A955B798-F1
#
_cell.length_a   1.000
_cell.length_b   1.000
_cell.length_c   1.000
_cell.angle_alpha   90.00
_cell.angle_beta   90.00
_cell.angle_gamma   90.00
#
_symmetry.space_group_name_H-M   'P 1'
#
loop_
_entity.id
_entity.type
_entity.pdbx_description
1 polymer ?
#
loop_
_entity_poly.entity_id
_entity_poly.type
_entity_poly.pdbx_seq_one_letter_code
_entity_poly.pdbx_strand_id
1 'polypeptide(L)'
;MDLWIILRDIVVLLAACLLVGGVFSRFRQSPIVGYLLAGMFLGGPGSVHAISSEHEIEAIAELGVALLLFSLGLEFSIERLKKLGAKPLLGGIAQVVLTMLLGF
;
A
#
# COMPACT_ATOMS: atom_id res chain seq x y z
N MET A 1 -14.39 -11.69 -22.14
CA MET A 1 -13.08 -11.23 -22.67
C MET A 1 -12.35 -10.38 -21.62
N ASP A 2 -13.08 -9.90 -20.62
CA ASP A 2 -12.66 -8.93 -19.61
C ASP A 2 -11.64 -9.49 -18.60
N LEU A 3 -11.71 -10.80 -18.31
CA LEU A 3 -10.73 -11.47 -17.43
C LEU A 3 -9.28 -11.34 -17.94
N TRP A 4 -9.07 -11.42 -19.26
CA TRP A 4 -7.75 -11.29 -19.85
C TRP A 4 -7.20 -9.86 -19.72
N ILE A 5 -8.08 -8.86 -19.74
CA ILE A 5 -7.73 -7.45 -19.56
C ILE A 5 -7.33 -7.22 -18.10
N ILE A 6 -8.14 -7.70 -17.15
CA ILE A 6 -7.83 -7.61 -15.71
C ILE A 6 -6.48 -8.28 -15.41
N LEU A 7 -6.25 -9.48 -15.93
CA LEU A 7 -4.98 -10.18 -15.73
C LEU A 7 -3.79 -9.42 -16.31
N ARG A 8 -3.94 -8.87 -17.51
CA ARG A 8 -2.91 -8.02 -18.13
C ARG A 8 -2.62 -6.80 -17.25
N ASP A 9 -3.65 -6.10 -16.80
CA ASP A 9 -3.50 -4.88 -16.01
C ASP A 9 -2.80 -5.15 -14.67
N ILE A 10 -3.18 -6.24 -13.98
CA ILE A 10 -2.51 -6.70 -12.76
C ILE A 10 -1.04 -7.03 -13.03
N VAL A 11 -0.75 -7.80 -14.08
CA VAL A 11 0.64 -8.17 -14.43
C VAL A 11 1.47 -6.93 -14.75
N VAL A 12 0.92 -5.99 -15.51
CA VAL A 12 1.59 -4.74 -15.88
C VAL A 12 1.84 -3.88 -14.63
N LEU A 13 0.85 -3.76 -13.74
CA LEU A 13 0.97 -3.01 -12.49
C LEU A 13 2.03 -3.63 -11.57
N LEU A 14 1.99 -4.96 -11.36
CA LEU A 14 2.98 -5.67 -10.53
C LEU A 14 4.38 -5.58 -11.12
N ALA A 15 4.52 -5.72 -12.45
CA ALA A 15 5.81 -5.58 -13.13
C ALA A 15 6.36 -4.15 -12.99
N ALA A 16 5.52 -3.13 -13.20
CA ALA A 16 5.92 -1.73 -13.02
C ALA A 16 6.35 -1.44 -11.58
N CYS A 17 5.58 -1.90 -10.58
CA CYS A 17 5.94 -1.78 -9.17
C CYS A 17 7.27 -2.47 -8.87
N LEU A 18 7.49 -3.69 -9.36
CA LEU A 18 8.74 -4.42 -9.16
C LEU A 18 9.94 -3.69 -9.77
N LEU A 19 9.81 -3.17 -10.98
CA LEU A 19 10.87 -2.44 -11.67
C LEU A 19 11.18 -1.12 -10.95
N VAL A 20 10.18 -0.26 -10.77
CA VAL A 20 10.39 1.08 -10.17
C VAL A 20 10.77 0.95 -8.69
N GLY A 21 10.07 0.10 -7.93
CA GLY A 21 10.42 -0.19 -6.53
C GLY A 21 11.82 -0.79 -6.38
N GLY A 22 12.23 -1.67 -7.30
CA GLY A 22 13.58 -2.21 -7.36
C GLY A 22 14.65 -1.15 -7.64
N VAL A 23 14.37 -0.22 -8.56
CA VAL A 23 15.23 0.93 -8.84
C VAL A 23 15.38 1.82 -7.59
N PHE A 24 14.28 2.16 -6.92
CA PHE A 24 14.33 2.95 -5.68
C PHE A 24 15.08 2.24 -4.56
N SER A 25 14.84 0.94 -4.38
CA SER A 25 15.59 0.09 -3.45
C SER A 25 17.09 0.12 -3.76
N ARG A 26 17.48 0.08 -5.05
CA ARG A 26 18.88 0.15 -5.47
C ARG A 26 19.54 1.48 -5.07
N PHE A 27 18.78 2.58 -5.08
CA PHE A 27 19.21 3.89 -4.60
C PHE A 27 19.11 4.07 -3.07
N ARG A 28 18.86 2.98 -2.31
CA ARG A 28 18.64 3.00 -0.84
C ARG A 28 17.44 3.87 -0.42
N GLN A 29 16.48 4.07 -1.30
CA GLN A 29 15.21 4.71 -1.00
C GLN A 29 14.16 3.66 -0.64
N SER A 30 13.09 4.08 0.04
CA SER A 30 11.96 3.19 0.34
C SER A 30 11.30 2.71 -0.96
N PRO A 31 11.11 1.39 -1.16
CA PRO A 31 10.43 0.85 -2.34
C PRO A 31 8.99 1.38 -2.50
N ILE A 32 8.36 1.76 -1.39
CA ILE A 32 6.99 2.32 -1.36
C ILE A 32 6.90 3.56 -2.26
N VAL A 33 7.93 4.41 -2.26
CA VAL A 33 7.97 5.60 -3.14
C VAL A 33 7.95 5.16 -4.61
N GLY A 34 8.67 4.10 -4.96
CA GLY A 34 8.67 3.54 -6.31
C GLY A 34 7.31 2.96 -6.71
N TYR A 35 6.62 2.28 -5.79
CA TYR A 35 5.27 1.75 -6.05
C TYR A 35 4.26 2.87 -6.30
N LEU A 36 4.31 3.95 -5.51
CA LEU A 36 3.45 5.12 -5.69
C LEU A 36 3.70 5.81 -7.04
N LEU A 37 4.96 5.97 -7.43
CA LEU A 37 5.30 6.54 -8.73
C LEU A 37 4.84 5.65 -9.88
N ALA A 38 5.01 4.32 -9.78
CA ALA A 38 4.50 3.38 -10.77
C ALA A 38 2.98 3.54 -10.94
N GLY A 39 2.21 3.54 -9.86
CA GLY A 39 0.76 3.77 -9.91
C GLY A 39 0.38 5.12 -10.54
N MET A 40 1.08 6.19 -10.15
CA MET A 40 0.87 7.53 -10.71
C MET A 40 1.14 7.58 -12.23
N PHE A 41 2.20 6.91 -12.71
CA PHE A 41 2.53 6.89 -14.14
C PHE A 41 1.60 5.99 -14.96
N LEU A 42 1.00 4.96 -14.36
CA LEU A 42 0.14 4.02 -15.08
C LEU A 42 -1.36 4.40 -15.07
N GLY A 43 -1.85 5.00 -13.99
CA GLY A 43 -3.28 5.33 -13.81
C GLY A 43 -3.56 6.71 -13.20
N GLY A 44 -2.55 7.55 -12.98
CA GLY A 44 -2.74 8.90 -12.44
C GLY A 44 -3.23 9.92 -13.49
N PRO A 45 -3.59 11.15 -13.06
CA PRO A 45 -3.93 12.24 -13.98
C PRO A 45 -2.79 12.54 -14.96
N GLY A 46 -3.07 12.56 -16.26
CA GLY A 46 -2.05 12.76 -17.31
C GLY A 46 -1.14 11.54 -17.57
N SER A 47 -1.48 10.38 -17.00
CA SER A 47 -0.78 9.12 -17.24
C SER A 47 -1.02 8.57 -18.65
N VAL A 48 -0.28 7.50 -18.97
CA VAL A 48 -0.45 6.76 -20.22
C VAL A 48 -1.79 5.99 -20.30
N HIS A 49 -2.63 6.05 -19.24
CA HIS A 49 -3.88 5.30 -19.10
C HIS A 49 -3.71 3.82 -19.49
N ALA A 50 -2.67 3.21 -18.92
CA ALA A 50 -2.29 1.83 -19.25
C ALA A 50 -3.21 0.80 -18.59
N ILE A 51 -3.96 1.22 -17.57
CA ILE A 51 -4.89 0.41 -16.77
C ILE A 51 -6.31 0.82 -17.14
N SER A 52 -7.17 -0.16 -17.43
CA SER A 52 -8.59 0.05 -17.75
C SER A 52 -9.53 -0.53 -16.70
N SER A 53 -9.04 -1.46 -15.87
CA SER A 53 -9.81 -2.17 -14.84
C SER A 53 -9.58 -1.62 -13.43
N GLU A 54 -9.72 -0.31 -13.23
CA GLU A 54 -9.44 0.35 -11.94
C GLU A 54 -10.32 -0.20 -10.80
N HIS A 55 -11.61 -0.38 -11.04
CA HIS A 55 -12.57 -0.83 -10.03
C HIS A 55 -12.30 -2.27 -9.59
N GLU A 56 -11.95 -3.16 -10.53
CA GLU A 56 -11.61 -4.54 -10.22
C GLU A 56 -10.27 -4.65 -9.47
N ILE A 57 -9.30 -3.80 -9.82
CA ILE A 57 -8.01 -3.73 -9.12
C ILE A 57 -8.21 -3.19 -7.70
N GLU A 58 -9.08 -2.21 -7.50
CA GLU A 58 -9.41 -1.68 -6.18
C GLU A 58 -9.98 -2.78 -5.27
N ALA A 59 -10.93 -3.58 -5.75
CA ALA A 59 -11.48 -4.70 -4.99
C ALA A 59 -10.39 -5.73 -4.58
N ILE A 60 -9.44 -6.03 -5.48
CA ILE A 60 -8.31 -6.92 -5.18
C ILE A 60 -7.36 -6.28 -4.16
N ALA A 61 -7.11 -4.97 -4.27
CA ALA A 61 -6.26 -4.23 -3.35
C ALA A 61 -6.86 -4.18 -1.93
N GLU A 62 -8.18 -3.99 -1.80
CA GLU A 62 -8.89 -4.06 -0.53
C GLU A 62 -8.70 -5.43 0.14
N LEU A 63 -8.85 -6.52 -0.62
CA LEU A 63 -8.58 -7.87 -0.13
C LEU A 63 -7.12 -8.03 0.28
N GLY A 64 -6.17 -7.53 -0.52
CA GLY A 64 -4.74 -7.56 -0.20
C GLY A 64 -4.41 -6.82 1.10
N VAL A 65 -4.96 -5.63 1.30
CA VAL A 65 -4.80 -4.84 2.53
C VAL A 65 -5.44 -5.55 3.72
N ALA A 66 -6.63 -6.11 3.57
CA ALA A 66 -7.29 -6.87 4.63
C ALA A 66 -6.45 -8.08 5.06
N LEU A 67 -5.92 -8.84 4.11
CA LEU A 67 -5.02 -9.98 4.38
C LEU A 67 -3.71 -9.53 5.06
N LEU A 68 -3.14 -8.39 4.64
CA LEU A 68 -1.94 -7.84 5.25
C LEU A 68 -2.17 -7.40 6.70
N LEU A 69 -3.27 -6.68 6.96
CA LEU A 69 -3.65 -6.26 8.31
C LEU A 69 -3.99 -7.47 9.20
N PHE A 70 -4.62 -8.49 8.64
CA PHE A 70 -4.88 -9.75 9.33
C PHE A 70 -3.58 -10.47 9.70
N SER A 71 -2.65 -10.63 8.74
CA SER A 71 -1.34 -11.23 8.98
C SER A 71 -0.55 -10.47 10.04
N LEU A 72 -0.56 -9.14 9.97
CA LEU A 72 0.06 -8.27 10.96
C LEU A 72 -0.57 -8.48 12.36
N GLY A 73 -1.89 -8.63 12.42
CA GLY A 73 -2.61 -8.98 13.64
C GLY A 73 -2.21 -10.33 14.23
N LEU A 74 -1.91 -11.34 13.39
CA LEU A 74 -1.42 -12.65 13.84
C LEU A 74 0.05 -12.61 14.31
N GLU A 75 0.86 -11.74 13.71
CA GLU A 75 2.28 -11.58 14.07
C GLU A 75 2.45 -10.82 15.42
N PHE A 76 1.53 -9.92 15.73
CA PHE A 76 1.53 -9.19 16.99
C PHE A 76 1.00 -10.04 18.16
N SER A 77 1.88 -10.36 19.11
CA SER A 77 1.42 -10.97 20.36
C SER A 77 0.91 -9.92 21.36
N ILE A 78 -0.28 -10.16 21.93
CA ILE A 78 -0.87 -9.31 22.99
C ILE A 78 0.09 -9.16 24.17
N GLU A 79 0.88 -10.19 24.46
CA GLU A 79 1.89 -10.17 25.52
C GLU A 79 3.01 -9.16 25.25
N ARG A 80 3.48 -9.06 24.00
CA ARG A 80 4.46 -8.02 23.61
C ARG A 80 3.83 -6.64 23.76
N LEU A 81 2.61 -6.45 23.30
CA LEU A 81 1.90 -5.16 23.43
C LEU A 81 1.76 -4.73 24.90
N LYS A 82 1.41 -5.66 25.80
CA LYS A 82 1.37 -5.41 27.25
C LYS A 82 2.73 -5.03 27.83
N LYS A 83 3.83 -5.64 27.35
CA LYS A 83 5.21 -5.33 27.78
C LYS A 83 5.69 -3.94 27.33
N LEU A 84 5.19 -3.43 26.21
CA LEU A 84 5.49 -2.06 25.76
C LEU A 84 4.89 -0.98 26.69
N GLY A 85 3.88 -1.33 27.49
CA GLY A 85 3.24 -0.44 28.45
C GLY A 85 2.32 0.61 27.81
N ALA A 86 1.66 1.41 28.66
CA ALA A 86 0.64 2.38 28.22
C ALA A 86 1.20 3.59 27.47
N LYS A 87 2.51 3.90 27.61
CA LYS A 87 3.14 5.09 27.03
C LYS A 87 3.09 5.12 25.49
N PRO A 88 3.57 4.09 24.77
CA PRO A 88 3.46 4.05 23.31
C PRO A 88 2.01 3.96 22.82
N LEU A 89 1.09 3.36 23.59
CA LEU A 89 -0.33 3.32 23.25
C LEU A 89 -0.94 4.73 23.30
N LEU A 90 -0.73 5.47 24.40
CA LEU A 90 -1.19 6.84 24.54
C LEU A 90 -0.53 7.77 23.53
N GLY A 91 0.77 7.60 23.28
CA GLY A 91 1.52 8.36 22.27
C GLY A 91 0.98 8.13 20.85
N GLY A 92 0.72 6.87 20.49
CA GLY A 92 0.14 6.52 19.19
C GLY A 92 -1.27 7.07 19.01
N ILE A 93 -2.14 6.91 20.01
CA ILE A 93 -3.50 7.47 19.98
C ILE A 93 -3.44 9.01 19.86
N ALA A 94 -2.64 9.67 20.69
CA ALA A 94 -2.49 11.12 20.65
C ALA A 94 -1.93 11.59 19.30
N GLN A 95 -0.96 10.89 18.73
CA GLN A 95 -0.38 11.21 17.43
C GLN A 95 -1.43 11.10 16.32
N VAL A 96 -2.22 10.01 16.27
CA VAL A 96 -3.27 9.83 15.26
C VAL A 96 -4.33 10.94 15.37
N VAL A 97 -4.83 11.19 16.58
CA VAL A 97 -5.83 12.24 16.84
C VAL A 97 -5.30 13.60 16.44
N LEU A 98 -4.06 13.92 16.82
CA LEU A 98 -3.44 15.20 16.49
C LEU A 98 -3.25 15.37 14.98
N THR A 99 -2.75 14.35 14.28
CA THR A 99 -2.61 14.40 12.82
C THR A 99 -3.96 14.53 12.12
N MET A 100 -5.01 13.91 12.65
CA MET A 100 -6.36 14.03 12.11
C MET A 100 -6.92 15.45 12.31
N LEU A 101 -6.64 16.09 13.45
CA LEU A 101 -7.10 17.45 13.75
C LEU A 101 -6.31 18.54 13.02
N LEU A 102 -5.01 18.34 12.80
CA LEU A 102 -4.12 19.30 12.14
C LEU A 102 -4.03 19.12 10.61
N GLY A 103 -4.39 17.93 10.10
CA GLY A 103 -4.21 17.55 8.69
C GLY A 103 -5.32 17.99 7.74
N PHE A 104 -6.21 18.89 8.17
CA PHE A 104 -7.19 19.56 7.31
C PHE A 104 -6.55 20.73 6.55
#